data_AF-A0A560FQ30-F1
#
_entry.id   AF-A0A560FQ30-F1
#
_cell.length_a   1.000
_cell.length_b   1.000
_cell.length_c   1.000
_cell.angle_alpha   90.00
_cell.angle_beta   90.00
_cell.angle_gamma   90.00
#
_symmetry.space_group_name_H-M   'P 1'
#
loop_
_entity.id
_entity.type
_entity.pdbx_description
1 polymer ?
#
loop_
_entity_poly.entity_id
_entity_poly.type
_entity_poly.pdbx_seq_one_letter_code
_entity_poly.pdbx_strand_id
1 'polypeptide(L)'
;MTLQSGAVFPPSPAHTVRGAAFGLSRGHRRWLHRAMLAVALTGLAWMVLHYGHGLIGVDGHAARSVEAWCMKLHGAAVMAALVAFGSVLPHHVRLAWRARRHRLSGGGLITAVLSLVATGYGLYYLGDEDWHDYASWGHQVLAAVAVLACLIHLRPGRKAAR
;
A
#
# COMPACT_ATOMS: atom_id res chain seq x y z
N MET A 1 -67.76 12.77 -28.73
CA MET A 1 -67.55 11.56 -27.92
C MET A 1 -66.55 10.68 -28.65
N THR A 2 -65.26 10.78 -28.31
CA THR A 2 -64.20 9.78 -28.56
C THR A 2 -62.94 10.29 -27.86
N LEU A 3 -62.69 9.79 -26.64
CA LEU A 3 -61.44 9.96 -25.90
C LEU A 3 -60.57 8.72 -26.21
N GLN A 4 -59.40 8.94 -26.80
CA GLN A 4 -58.39 7.91 -27.06
C GLN A 4 -57.06 8.66 -27.24
N SER A 5 -55.91 8.31 -26.68
CA SER A 5 -55.51 7.29 -25.72
C SER A 5 -54.25 7.86 -25.08
N GLY A 6 -54.16 7.85 -23.74
CA GLY A 6 -52.94 8.21 -23.04
C GLY A 6 -51.86 7.16 -23.33
N ALA A 7 -50.78 7.56 -24.00
CA ALA A 7 -49.60 6.72 -24.17
C ALA A 7 -48.97 6.47 -22.79
N VAL A 8 -49.20 5.28 -22.24
CA VAL A 8 -48.53 4.81 -21.03
C VAL A 8 -47.09 4.53 -21.42
N PHE A 9 -46.20 5.48 -21.11
CA PHE A 9 -44.76 5.24 -21.16
C PHE A 9 -44.42 4.15 -20.15
N PRO A 10 -43.73 3.06 -20.52
CA PRO A 10 -43.24 2.11 -19.54
C PRO A 10 -42.24 2.83 -18.61
N PRO A 11 -42.25 2.55 -17.30
CA PRO A 11 -41.26 3.11 -16.40
C PRO A 11 -39.87 2.67 -16.89
N SER A 12 -38.97 3.64 -17.10
CA SER A 12 -37.56 3.36 -17.36
C SER A 12 -37.06 2.32 -16.38
N PRO A 13 -36.31 1.28 -16.82
CA PRO A 13 -35.75 0.31 -15.91
C PRO A 13 -34.94 1.09 -14.88
N ALA A 14 -35.41 1.05 -13.63
CA ALA A 14 -34.66 1.58 -12.51
C ALA A 14 -33.34 0.84 -12.53
N HIS A 15 -32.28 1.51 -12.98
CA HIS A 15 -30.92 1.07 -12.70
C HIS A 15 -30.82 1.08 -11.19
N THR A 16 -31.16 -0.05 -10.56
CA THR A 16 -30.80 -0.32 -9.20
C THR A 16 -29.28 -0.28 -9.20
N VAL A 17 -28.73 0.88 -8.87
CA VAL A 17 -27.38 1.02 -8.36
C VAL A 17 -27.42 0.24 -7.05
N ARG A 18 -27.37 -1.09 -7.18
CA ARG A 18 -27.19 -2.02 -6.07
C ARG A 18 -26.01 -1.43 -5.33
N GLY A 19 -26.26 -1.01 -4.09
CA GLY A 19 -25.28 -0.37 -3.23
C GLY A 19 -23.96 -1.10 -3.38
N ALA A 20 -23.06 -0.51 -4.15
CA ALA A 20 -21.72 -1.01 -4.29
C ALA A 20 -21.14 -0.82 -2.90
N ALA A 21 -21.14 -1.88 -2.11
CA ALA A 21 -20.35 -1.92 -0.89
C ALA A 21 -18.97 -1.38 -1.28
N PHE A 22 -18.61 -0.24 -0.70
CA PHE A 22 -17.50 0.66 -1.04
C PHE A 22 -16.12 -0.03 -0.92
N GLY A 23 -15.91 -1.11 -1.65
CA GLY A 23 -14.76 -1.98 -1.57
C GLY A 23 -14.04 -2.02 -2.91
N LEU A 24 -12.71 -1.91 -2.85
CA LEU A 24 -11.83 -2.22 -3.99
C LEU A 24 -12.25 -3.53 -4.66
N SER A 25 -12.22 -3.55 -5.99
CA SER A 25 -12.42 -4.78 -6.75
C SER A 25 -11.46 -5.87 -6.24
N ARG A 26 -11.89 -7.14 -6.29
CA ARG A 26 -11.07 -8.26 -5.78
C ARG A 26 -9.70 -8.33 -6.48
N GLY A 27 -9.64 -7.99 -7.77
CA GLY A 27 -8.39 -7.90 -8.53
C GLY A 27 -7.49 -6.80 -7.99
N HIS A 28 -8.01 -5.58 -7.86
CA HIS A 28 -7.27 -4.42 -7.39
C HIS A 28 -6.75 -4.60 -5.96
N ARG A 29 -7.57 -5.15 -5.07
CA ARG A 29 -7.16 -5.48 -3.70
C ARG A 29 -6.02 -6.50 -3.69
N ARG A 30 -6.10 -7.56 -4.48
CA ARG A 30 -5.03 -8.57 -4.58
C ARG A 30 -3.74 -7.95 -5.11
N TRP A 31 -3.83 -7.07 -6.11
CA TRP A 31 -2.66 -6.38 -6.65
C TRP A 31 -1.98 -5.50 -5.58
N LEU A 32 -2.74 -4.66 -4.88
CA LEU A 32 -2.23 -3.85 -3.77
C LEU A 32 -1.49 -4.72 -2.73
N HIS A 33 -2.13 -5.78 -2.25
CA HIS A 33 -1.53 -6.65 -1.22
C HIS A 33 -0.26 -7.34 -1.73
N ARG A 34 -0.26 -7.81 -2.98
CA ARG A 34 0.92 -8.46 -3.58
C ARG A 34 2.08 -7.48 -3.76
N ALA A 35 1.80 -6.25 -4.20
CA ALA A 35 2.84 -5.23 -4.36
C ALA A 35 3.44 -4.86 -2.99
N MET A 36 2.59 -4.59 -1.98
CA MET A 36 3.05 -4.29 -0.62
C MET A 36 3.84 -5.46 0.00
N LEU A 37 3.37 -6.69 -0.19
CA LEU A 37 4.07 -7.88 0.28
C LEU A 37 5.42 -8.05 -0.43
N ALA A 38 5.49 -7.83 -1.74
CA ALA A 38 6.74 -7.92 -2.49
C ALA A 38 7.77 -6.89 -2.01
N VAL A 39 7.36 -5.63 -1.78
CA VAL A 39 8.22 -4.59 -1.19
C VAL A 39 8.74 -5.03 0.19
N ALA A 40 7.85 -5.49 1.06
CA ALA A 40 8.22 -5.92 2.42
C ALA A 40 9.16 -7.13 2.43
N LEU A 41 8.87 -8.16 1.64
CA LEU A 41 9.69 -9.38 1.59
C LEU A 41 11.06 -9.13 0.97
N THR A 42 11.14 -8.35 -0.10
CA THR A 42 12.43 -8.03 -0.74
C THR A 42 13.30 -7.17 0.17
N GLY A 43 12.72 -6.19 0.88
CA GLY A 43 13.44 -5.37 1.85
C GLY A 43 13.88 -6.17 3.09
N LEU A 44 13.01 -7.04 3.61
CA LEU A 44 13.35 -7.92 4.74
C LEU A 44 14.44 -8.93 4.37
N ALA A 45 14.35 -9.53 3.18
CA ALA A 45 15.38 -10.45 2.70
C ALA A 45 16.73 -9.74 2.56
N TRP A 46 16.75 -8.52 2.02
CA TRP A 46 17.96 -7.70 1.97
C TRP A 46 18.52 -7.45 3.39
N MET A 47 17.68 -7.04 4.34
CA MET A 47 18.06 -6.78 5.73
C MET A 47 18.72 -8.00 6.41
N VAL A 48 18.10 -9.17 6.25
CA VAL A 48 18.59 -10.43 6.82
C VAL A 48 19.93 -10.84 6.23
N LEU A 49 20.13 -10.66 4.92
CA LEU A 49 21.40 -10.97 4.28
C LEU A 49 22.48 -9.96 4.67
N HIS A 50 22.16 -8.68 4.59
CA HIS A 50 23.11 -7.59 4.82
C HIS A 50 23.68 -7.62 6.23
N TYR A 51 22.84 -7.78 7.24
CA TYR A 51 23.27 -7.82 8.65
C TYR A 51 23.51 -9.24 9.18
N GLY A 52 22.91 -10.26 8.58
CA GLY A 52 22.79 -11.59 9.18
C GLY A 52 23.45 -12.73 8.40
N HIS A 53 24.00 -12.52 7.19
CA HIS A 53 24.56 -13.62 6.38
C HIS A 53 25.57 -14.50 7.14
N GLY A 54 26.42 -13.90 7.98
CA GLY A 54 27.37 -14.65 8.82
C GLY A 54 26.70 -15.48 9.92
N LEU A 55 25.58 -15.02 10.48
CA LEU A 55 24.80 -15.75 11.50
C LEU A 55 24.06 -16.95 10.91
N ILE A 56 23.61 -16.84 9.66
CA ILE A 56 22.88 -17.91 8.95
C ILE A 56 23.79 -18.81 8.12
N GLY A 57 25.12 -18.63 8.21
CA GLY A 57 26.11 -19.48 7.53
C GLY A 57 26.13 -19.34 6.00
N VAL A 58 25.66 -18.21 5.46
CA VAL A 58 25.67 -17.93 4.02
C VAL A 58 27.00 -17.25 3.65
N ASP A 59 27.63 -17.70 2.59
CA ASP A 59 28.88 -17.09 2.12
C ASP A 59 28.65 -15.65 1.66
N GLY A 60 29.59 -14.75 1.97
CA GLY A 60 29.43 -13.32 1.69
C GLY A 60 29.32 -12.97 0.20
N HIS A 61 29.88 -13.80 -0.70
CA HIS A 61 29.77 -13.58 -2.14
C HIS A 61 28.37 -13.92 -2.67
N ALA A 62 27.79 -15.04 -2.25
CA ALA A 62 26.41 -15.39 -2.55
C ALA A 62 25.44 -14.39 -1.91
N ALA A 63 25.68 -13.98 -0.65
CA ALA A 63 24.86 -12.97 0.03
C ALA A 63 24.77 -11.68 -0.79
N ARG A 64 25.90 -11.10 -1.21
CA ARG A 64 25.94 -9.90 -2.07
C ARG A 64 25.21 -10.08 -3.40
N SER A 65 25.30 -11.27 -4.00
CA SER A 65 24.62 -11.57 -5.26
C SER A 65 23.09 -11.57 -5.08
N VAL A 66 22.61 -12.15 -3.99
CA VAL A 66 21.18 -12.18 -3.67
C VAL A 66 20.70 -10.79 -3.24
N GLU A 67 21.48 -10.05 -2.44
CA GLU A 67 21.19 -8.65 -2.07
C GLU A 67 20.97 -7.77 -3.30
N ALA A 68 21.82 -7.89 -4.31
CA ALA A 68 21.66 -7.13 -5.56
C ALA A 68 20.34 -7.45 -6.28
N TRP A 69 19.92 -8.71 -6.30
CA TRP A 69 18.62 -9.09 -6.84
C TRP A 69 17.45 -8.62 -5.98
N CYS A 70 17.58 -8.70 -4.65
CA CYS A 70 16.60 -8.14 -3.73
C CYS A 70 16.36 -6.66 -4.00
N MET A 71 17.41 -5.86 -4.19
CA MET A 71 17.27 -4.43 -4.48
C MET A 71 16.63 -4.14 -5.85
N LYS A 72 16.99 -4.90 -6.90
CA LYS A 72 16.34 -4.78 -8.21
C LYS A 72 14.83 -5.07 -8.13
N LEU A 73 14.47 -6.17 -7.46
CA LEU A 73 13.08 -6.57 -7.27
C LEU A 73 12.34 -5.60 -6.35
N HIS A 74 13.00 -5.07 -5.32
CA HIS A 74 12.44 -4.09 -4.41
C HIS A 74 12.07 -2.81 -5.15
N GLY A 75 12.99 -2.26 -5.95
CA GLY A 75 12.70 -1.07 -6.78
C GLY A 75 11.51 -1.29 -7.71
N ALA A 76 11.46 -2.43 -8.42
CA ALA A 76 10.33 -2.77 -9.28
C ALA A 76 9.01 -2.91 -8.48
N ALA A 77 9.05 -3.55 -7.31
CA ALA A 77 7.90 -3.71 -6.44
C ALA A 77 7.41 -2.38 -5.87
N VAL A 78 8.31 -1.44 -5.54
CA VAL A 78 7.98 -0.09 -5.07
C VAL A 78 7.23 0.68 -6.14
N MET A 79 7.68 0.63 -7.40
CA MET A 79 6.96 1.27 -8.51
C MET A 79 5.52 0.74 -8.63
N ALA A 80 5.35 -0.59 -8.61
CA ALA A 80 4.02 -1.21 -8.63
C ALA A 80 3.18 -0.82 -7.40
N ALA A 81 3.78 -0.76 -6.22
CA ALA A 81 3.11 -0.39 -4.97
C ALA A 81 2.67 1.07 -4.97
N LEU A 82 3.46 2.00 -5.51
CA LEU A 82 3.10 3.41 -5.61
C LEU A 82 1.94 3.65 -6.58
N VAL A 83 1.91 2.98 -7.73
CA VAL A 83 0.76 3.04 -8.65
C VAL A 83 -0.49 2.48 -7.95
N ALA A 84 -0.37 1.34 -7.26
CA ALA A 84 -1.47 0.76 -6.51
C ALA A 84 -1.96 1.68 -5.40
N PHE A 85 -1.06 2.23 -4.60
CA PHE A 85 -1.39 3.17 -3.53
C PHE A 85 -2.09 4.42 -4.07
N GLY A 86 -1.53 5.04 -5.12
CA GLY A 86 -2.09 6.23 -5.76
C GLY A 86 -3.52 6.02 -6.27
N SER A 87 -3.80 4.84 -6.82
CA SER A 87 -5.15 4.50 -7.31
C SER A 87 -6.20 4.29 -6.20
N VAL A 88 -5.78 4.07 -4.96
CA VAL A 88 -6.68 3.89 -3.80
C VAL A 88 -7.06 5.22 -3.15
N LEU A 89 -6.24 6.26 -3.28
CA LEU A 89 -6.46 7.59 -2.68
C LEU A 89 -7.82 8.22 -3.06
N PRO A 90 -8.24 8.28 -4.34
CA PRO A 90 -9.42 9.06 -4.74
C PRO A 90 -10.75 8.45 -4.27
N HIS A 91 -10.79 7.13 -4.11
CA HIS A 91 -12.01 6.42 -3.74
C HIS A 91 -12.00 6.04 -2.26
N HIS A 92 -11.00 5.28 -1.81
CA HIS A 92 -10.99 4.73 -0.45
C HIS A 92 -10.72 5.82 0.60
N VAL A 93 -9.65 6.61 0.39
CA VAL A 93 -9.26 7.64 1.37
C VAL A 93 -10.29 8.77 1.39
N ARG A 94 -10.67 9.32 0.24
CA ARG A 94 -11.67 10.40 0.17
C ARG A 94 -13.00 10.02 0.82
N LEU A 95 -13.50 8.81 0.59
CA LEU A 95 -14.77 8.37 1.18
C LEU A 95 -14.65 8.12 2.69
N ALA A 96 -13.59 7.42 3.15
CA ALA A 96 -13.35 7.19 4.56
C ALA A 96 -13.19 8.50 5.34
N TRP A 97 -12.52 9.49 4.73
CA TRP A 97 -12.31 10.81 5.31
C TRP A 97 -13.61 11.60 5.47
N ARG A 98 -14.46 11.61 4.43
CA ARG A 98 -15.82 12.20 4.50
C ARG A 98 -16.69 11.52 5.54
N ALA A 99 -16.59 10.20 5.66
CA ALA A 99 -17.31 9.42 6.67
C ALA A 99 -16.72 9.54 8.09
N ARG A 100 -15.62 10.29 8.27
CA ARG A 100 -14.84 10.38 9.53
C ARG A 100 -14.44 9.04 10.14
N ARG A 101 -14.32 7.99 9.33
CA ARG A 101 -13.91 6.65 9.77
C ARG A 101 -12.43 6.42 9.50
N HIS A 102 -11.75 5.77 10.44
CA HIS A 102 -10.35 5.33 10.30
C HIS A 102 -9.36 6.44 9.89
N ARG A 103 -9.65 7.72 10.15
CA ARG A 103 -8.80 8.85 9.73
C ARG A 103 -7.41 8.83 10.35
N LEU A 104 -7.30 8.47 11.63
CA LEU A 104 -6.00 8.35 12.30
C LEU A 104 -5.16 7.23 11.70
N SER A 105 -5.74 6.04 11.56
CA SER A 105 -5.02 4.89 11.00
C SER A 105 -4.67 5.06 9.52
N GLY A 106 -5.62 5.54 8.70
CA GLY A 106 -5.37 5.80 7.28
C GLY A 106 -4.44 6.99 7.04
N GLY A 107 -4.61 8.08 7.78
CA GLY A 107 -3.72 9.25 7.74
C GLY A 107 -2.29 8.90 8.15
N GLY A 108 -2.13 8.16 9.25
CA GLY A 108 -0.82 7.67 9.69
C GLY A 108 -0.15 6.78 8.65
N LEU A 109 -0.90 5.89 7.99
CA LEU A 109 -0.35 5.04 6.93
C LEU A 109 0.06 5.86 5.68
N ILE A 110 -0.72 6.88 5.31
CA ILE A 110 -0.35 7.79 4.21
C ILE A 110 0.95 8.53 4.55
N THR A 111 1.04 9.09 5.76
CA THR A 111 2.27 9.76 6.22
C THR A 111 3.46 8.80 6.19
N ALA A 112 3.31 7.58 6.70
CA ALA A 112 4.37 6.57 6.67
C ALA A 112 4.83 6.24 5.25
N VAL A 113 3.92 6.07 4.30
CA VAL A 113 4.25 5.83 2.88
C VAL A 113 5.00 7.02 2.30
N LEU A 114 4.57 8.25 2.55
CA LEU A 114 5.25 9.45 2.07
C LEU A 114 6.66 9.60 2.67
N SER A 115 6.83 9.33 3.97
CA SER A 115 8.13 9.33 4.63
C SER A 115 9.06 8.23 4.08
N LEU A 116 8.52 7.07 3.74
CA LEU A 116 9.28 6.00 3.07
C LEU A 116 9.73 6.41 1.67
N VAL A 117 8.86 7.06 0.89
CA VAL A 117 9.25 7.60 -0.42
C VAL A 117 10.35 8.65 -0.28
N ALA A 118 10.22 9.56 0.69
CA ALA A 118 11.21 10.62 0.91
C ALA A 118 12.58 10.06 1.33
N THR A 119 12.61 9.15 2.30
CA THR A 119 13.86 8.51 2.76
C THR A 119 14.46 7.61 1.68
N GLY A 120 13.62 6.88 0.94
CA GLY A 120 14.06 6.05 -0.19
C GLY A 120 14.63 6.88 -1.34
N TYR A 121 14.05 8.05 -1.63
CA TYR A 121 14.63 9.01 -2.57
C TYR A 121 15.96 9.58 -2.03
N GLY A 122 16.01 9.88 -0.73
CA GLY A 122 17.22 10.35 -0.06
C GLY A 122 18.40 9.41 -0.25
N LEU A 123 18.19 8.10 -0.18
CA LEU A 123 19.23 7.09 -0.44
C LEU A 123 19.89 7.18 -1.82
N TYR A 124 19.23 7.79 -2.81
CA TYR A 124 19.80 7.96 -4.15
C TYR A 124 20.47 9.32 -4.36
N TYR A 125 20.07 10.35 -3.61
CA TYR A 125 20.38 11.74 -3.94
C TYR A 125 21.05 12.53 -2.81
N LEU A 126 21.04 12.04 -1.58
CA LEU A 126 21.82 12.62 -0.49
C LEU A 126 23.26 12.11 -0.63
N GLY A 127 24.13 12.99 -1.12
CA GLY A 127 25.55 12.66 -1.35
C GLY A 127 26.45 12.89 -0.13
N ASP A 128 25.92 13.50 0.94
CA ASP A 128 26.61 13.66 2.22
C ASP A 128 26.44 12.37 3.05
N GLU A 129 27.54 11.84 3.58
CA GLU A 129 27.60 10.52 4.25
C GLU A 129 26.64 10.45 5.46
N ASP A 130 26.58 11.50 6.28
CA ASP A 130 25.72 11.54 7.46
C ASP A 130 24.23 11.49 7.07
N TRP A 131 23.85 12.27 6.06
CA TRP A 131 22.47 12.32 5.57
C TRP A 131 22.04 11.01 4.90
N HIS A 132 22.95 10.36 4.17
CA HIS A 132 22.71 9.04 3.62
C HIS A 132 22.46 8.01 4.73
N ASP A 133 23.26 8.03 5.80
CA ASP A 133 23.11 7.10 6.92
C ASP A 133 21.81 7.29 7.69
N TYR A 134 21.42 8.55 7.94
CA TYR A 134 20.11 8.86 8.53
C TYR A 134 18.96 8.40 7.63
N ALA A 135 19.08 8.58 6.31
CA ALA A 135 18.08 8.10 5.37
C ALA A 135 17.99 6.56 5.37
N SER A 136 19.12 5.86 5.44
CA SER A 136 19.19 4.40 5.51
C SER A 136 18.50 3.85 6.76
N TRP A 137 18.94 4.29 7.95
CA TRP A 137 18.33 3.86 9.20
C TRP A 137 16.85 4.26 9.29
N GLY A 138 16.54 5.49 8.90
CA GLY A 138 15.17 6.00 8.87
C GLY A 138 14.27 5.16 7.97
N HIS A 139 14.71 4.85 6.75
CA HIS A 139 13.93 4.06 5.80
C HIS A 139 13.61 2.67 6.35
N GLN A 140 14.61 2.00 6.94
CA GLN A 140 14.46 0.66 7.50
C GLN A 140 13.49 0.64 8.70
N VAL A 141 13.66 1.54 9.66
CA VAL A 141 12.79 1.62 10.85
C VAL A 141 11.37 2.00 10.46
N LEU A 142 11.21 3.02 9.59
CA LEU A 142 9.90 3.42 9.09
C LEU A 142 9.21 2.28 8.34
N ALA A 143 9.95 1.46 7.58
CA ALA A 143 9.38 0.35 6.83
C ALA A 143 8.83 -0.72 7.78
N ALA A 144 9.57 -1.08 8.83
CA ALA A 144 9.11 -2.01 9.85
C ALA A 144 7.83 -1.52 10.54
N VAL A 145 7.82 -0.25 10.96
CA VAL A 145 6.64 0.37 11.58
C VAL A 145 5.45 0.42 10.62
N ALA A 146 5.68 0.77 9.35
CA ALA A 146 4.64 0.85 8.33
C ALA A 146 4.00 -0.51 8.03
N VAL A 147 4.78 -1.59 8.00
CA VAL A 147 4.26 -2.96 7.83
C VAL A 147 3.34 -3.32 9.00
N LEU A 148 3.77 -3.07 10.25
CA LEU A 148 2.93 -3.32 11.43
C LEU A 148 1.65 -2.47 11.43
N ALA A 149 1.78 -1.18 11.13
CA ALA A 149 0.64 -0.27 11.02
C ALA A 149 -0.35 -0.71 9.93
N CYS A 150 0.15 -1.20 8.79
CA CYS A 150 -0.68 -1.75 7.72
C CYS A 150 -1.43 -3.00 8.17
N LEU A 151 -0.73 -3.95 8.82
CA LEU A 151 -1.38 -5.15 9.36
C LEU A 151 -2.48 -4.81 10.36
N ILE A 152 -2.28 -3.80 11.21
CA ILE A 152 -3.30 -3.30 12.14
C ILE A 152 -4.46 -2.63 11.37
N HIS A 153 -4.17 -1.82 10.35
CA HIS A 153 -5.18 -1.15 9.51
C HIS A 153 -6.08 -2.16 8.76
N LEU A 154 -5.52 -3.30 8.35
CA LEU A 154 -6.23 -4.37 7.65
C LEU A 154 -7.10 -5.22 8.56
N ARG A 155 -6.92 -5.18 9.89
CA ARG A 155 -7.74 -5.96 10.82
C ARG A 155 -9.19 -5.46 10.75
N PRO A 156 -10.17 -6.37 10.58
CA PRO A 156 -11.57 -6.00 10.70
C PRO A 156 -11.79 -5.36 12.07
N GLY A 157 -12.25 -4.11 12.11
CA GLY A 157 -12.68 -3.51 13.36
C GLY A 157 -13.71 -4.45 13.98
N ARG A 158 -13.49 -4.89 15.23
CA ARG A 158 -14.51 -5.64 15.98
C ARG A 158 -15.78 -4.83 15.83
N LYS A 159 -16.80 -5.42 15.18
CA LYS A 159 -18.13 -4.80 15.12
C LYS A 159 -18.44 -4.45 16.56
N ALA A 160 -18.55 -3.16 16.88
CA ALA A 160 -19.23 -2.76 18.09
C ALA A 160 -20.59 -3.45 17.99
N ALA A 161 -20.79 -4.48 18.81
CA ALA A 161 -22.10 -5.07 18.99
C ALA A 161 -23.02 -3.89 19.33
N ARG A 162 -24.10 -3.79 18.56
CA ARG A 162 -25.15 -2.78 18.75
C ARG A 162 -25.64 -2.79 20.18
#